data_AF-A0A512L8S3-F1
#
_entry.id   AF-A0A512L8S3-F1
#
_cell.length_a   1.000
_cell.length_b   1.000
_cell.length_c   1.000
_cell.angle_alpha   90.00
_cell.angle_beta   90.00
_cell.angle_gamma   90.00
#
_symmetry.space_group_name_H-M   'P 1'
#
loop_
_entity.id
_entity.type
_entity.pdbx_description
1 polymer ?
#
loop_
_entity_poly.entity_id
_entity_poly.type
_entity_poly.pdbx_seq_one_letter_code
_entity_poly.pdbx_strand_id
1 'polypeptide(L)' 'MTAVILESTLTCPECGHAKTETMPTDACQWFYDCEQCHAVLKPKPGDCCVYCSYGTVPCPPIQERGKGGCCGS' A
#
# COMPACT_ATOMS: atom_id res chain seq x y z
N MET A 1 -11.48 17.99 -8.66
CA MET A 1 -11.76 16.75 -7.90
C MET A 1 -10.59 15.83 -8.16
N THR A 2 -9.70 15.69 -7.18
CA THR A 2 -8.56 14.78 -7.25
C THR A 2 -9.11 13.36 -7.12
N ALA A 3 -9.17 12.62 -8.23
CA ALA A 3 -9.61 11.24 -8.22
C ALA A 3 -8.54 10.39 -7.54
N VAL A 4 -8.74 10.06 -6.27
CA VAL A 4 -7.87 9.14 -5.54
C VAL A 4 -8.09 7.74 -6.08
N ILE A 5 -7.01 7.11 -6.55
CA ILE A 5 -7.06 5.74 -7.01
C ILE A 5 -6.93 4.85 -5.78
N LEU A 6 -8.01 4.15 -5.44
CA LEU A 6 -8.04 3.21 -4.32
C LEU A 6 -7.57 1.82 -4.74
N GLU A 7 -7.68 1.47 -6.00
CA GLU A 7 -7.22 0.18 -6.51
C GLU A 7 -5.69 0.18 -6.67
N SER A 8 -5.01 -0.65 -5.90
CA SER A 8 -3.57 -0.88 -6.04
C SER A 8 -3.27 -2.36 -6.11
N THR A 9 -2.42 -2.73 -7.06
CA THR A 9 -1.92 -4.10 -7.18
C THR A 9 -0.71 -4.27 -6.26
N LEU A 10 -0.89 -5.02 -5.18
CA LEU A 10 0.19 -5.42 -4.28
C LEU A 10 0.90 -6.64 -4.86
N THR A 11 2.21 -6.50 -5.09
CA THR A 11 3.05 -7.61 -5.53
C THR A 11 3.87 -8.13 -4.37
N CYS A 12 3.68 -9.40 -4.03
CA CYS A 12 4.44 -10.07 -2.99
C CYS A 12 5.88 -10.34 -3.47
N PRO A 13 6.91 -9.81 -2.79
CA PRO A 13 8.31 -10.06 -3.14
C PRO A 13 8.77 -11.49 -2.81
N GLU A 14 8.07 -12.21 -1.93
CA GLU A 14 8.46 -13.56 -1.50
C GLU A 14 8.08 -14.63 -2.53
N CYS A 15 6.89 -14.52 -3.13
CA CYS A 15 6.35 -15.51 -4.07
C CYS A 15 6.05 -14.96 -5.47
N GLY A 16 6.12 -13.65 -5.67
CA GLY A 16 5.77 -12.98 -6.93
C GLY A 16 4.27 -12.83 -7.19
N HIS A 17 3.41 -13.18 -6.24
CA HIS A 17 1.96 -13.04 -6.39
C HIS A 17 1.55 -11.57 -6.45
N ALA A 18 0.82 -11.18 -7.49
CA ALA A 18 0.24 -9.85 -7.61
C ALA A 18 -1.27 -9.91 -7.36
N LYS A 19 -1.75 -9.18 -6.37
CA LYS A 19 -3.18 -9.07 -6.04
C LYS A 19 -3.63 -7.62 -6.07
N THR A 20 -4.68 -7.34 -6.82
CA THR A 20 -5.35 -6.03 -6.79
C THR A 20 -6.24 -5.94 -5.58
N GLU A 21 -5.93 -4.99 -4.69
CA GLU A 21 -6.69 -4.69 -3.48
C GLU A 21 -7.13 -3.23 -3.51
N THR A 22 -8.31 -2.99 -2.92
CA THR A 22 -8.83 -1.64 -2.75
C THR A 22 -8.31 -1.08 -1.44
N MET A 23 -7.41 -0.11 -1.53
CA MET A 23 -6.86 0.63 -0.39
C MET A 23 -7.99 1.25 0.43
N PRO A 24 -8.05 0.98 1.74
CA PRO A 24 -8.98 1.66 2.61
C PRO A 24 -8.61 3.14 2.70
N THR A 25 -9.60 4.03 2.56
CA THR A 25 -9.42 5.47 2.78
C THR A 25 -9.30 5.84 4.24
N ASP A 26 -9.73 4.94 5.14
CA ASP A 26 -9.87 5.20 6.57
C ASP A 26 -8.64 4.77 7.39
N ALA A 27 -7.73 3.97 6.82
CA ALA A 27 -6.56 3.45 7.55
C ALA A 27 -5.36 3.12 6.65
N CYS A 28 -4.14 3.26 7.18
CA CYS A 28 -2.93 2.76 6.53
C CYS A 28 -2.71 1.28 6.82
N GLN A 29 -2.55 0.48 5.77
CA GLN A 29 -2.31 -0.96 5.89
C GLN A 29 -0.80 -1.21 6.07
N TRP A 30 -0.37 -1.35 7.32
CA TRP A 30 1.04 -1.58 7.66
C TRP A 30 1.45 -3.04 7.52
N PHE A 31 0.50 -3.96 7.60
CA PHE A 31 0.74 -5.38 7.38
C PHE A 31 -0.16 -5.87 6.26
N TYR A 32 0.40 -6.69 5.38
CA TYR A 32 -0.36 -7.38 4.36
C TYR A 32 -0.05 -8.87 4.42
N ASP A 33 -1.08 -9.68 4.64
CA ASP A 33 -0.97 -11.12 4.55
C ASP A 33 -1.14 -11.55 3.09
N CYS A 34 -0.10 -12.14 2.50
CA CYS A 34 -0.21 -12.65 1.16
C CYS A 34 -1.08 -13.91 1.14
N GLU A 35 -2.21 -13.91 0.44
CA GLU A 35 -3.11 -15.07 0.38
C GLU A 35 -2.48 -16.31 -0.29
N GLN A 36 -1.41 -16.14 -1.07
CA GLN A 36 -0.75 -17.27 -1.74
C GLN A 36 0.29 -17.97 -0.87
N CYS A 37 1.11 -17.22 -0.14
CA CYS A 37 2.20 -17.78 0.68
C CYS A 37 2.00 -17.58 2.20
N HIS A 38 0.95 -16.90 2.62
CA HIS A 38 0.68 -16.48 4.00
C HIS A 38 1.87 -15.75 4.66
N ALA A 39 2.69 -15.10 3.84
CA ALA A 39 3.78 -14.27 4.32
C ALA A 39 3.23 -12.89 4.69
N VAL A 40 3.55 -12.44 5.90
CA VAL A 40 3.22 -11.09 6.37
C VAL A 40 4.23 -10.10 5.82
N LEU A 41 3.83 -9.37 4.79
CA LEU A 41 4.60 -8.28 4.21
C LEU A 41 4.52 -7.05 5.11
N LYS A 42 5.67 -6.41 5.31
CA LYS A 42 5.82 -5.17 6.07
C LYS A 42 6.45 -4.10 5.16
N PRO A 43 6.04 -2.83 5.24
CA PRO A 43 6.62 -1.79 4.41
C PRO A 43 8.10 -1.64 4.67
N LYS A 44 8.80 -1.17 3.64
CA LYS A 44 10.21 -0.85 3.68
C LYS A 44 10.46 0.36 4.58
N PRO A 45 11.64 0.46 5.22
CA PRO A 45 12.01 1.63 6.00
C PRO A 45 11.99 2.88 5.09
N GLY A 46 11.10 3.82 5.41
CA GLY A 46 10.88 5.04 4.62
C GLY A 46 9.49 5.13 3.96
N ASP A 47 8.71 4.05 3.96
CA ASP A 47 7.33 4.01 3.45
C ASP A 47 6.32 3.87 4.61
N CYS A 48 5.13 4.49 4.50
CA CYS A 48 4.09 4.38 5.53
C CYS A 48 3.27 3.09 5.50
N CYS A 49 3.12 2.43 4.34
CA CYS A 49 2.24 1.27 4.20
C CYS A 49 2.73 0.32 3.11
N VAL A 50 2.24 -0.92 3.16
CA VAL A 50 2.60 -1.98 2.20
C VAL A 50 2.35 -1.57 0.75
N TYR A 51 1.32 -0.74 0.50
CA TYR A 51 1.03 -0.19 -0.83
C TYR A 51 2.10 0.77 -1.35
N CYS A 52 2.76 1.56 -0.50
CA CYS A 52 3.85 2.44 -0.96
C CYS A 52 5.11 1.64 -1.29
N SER A 53 5.35 0.53 -0.59
CA SER A 53 6.54 -0.30 -0.80
C SER A 53 6.40 -1.35 -1.90
N TYR A 54 5.20 -1.92 -2.05
CA TYR A 54 4.92 -3.09 -2.91
C TYR A 54 3.72 -2.90 -3.83
N GLY A 55 2.97 -1.82 -3.67
CA GLY A 55 1.83 -1.48 -4.51
C GLY A 55 2.27 -0.78 -5.80
N THR A 56 1.43 -0.89 -6.82
CA THR A 56 1.58 -0.12 -8.06
C THR A 56 1.18 1.34 -7.89
N VAL A 57 0.26 1.63 -6.97
CA VAL A 57 -0.27 2.96 -6.71
C VAL A 57 0.03 3.36 -5.26
N PRO A 58 0.55 4.57 -5.00
CA PRO A 58 0.84 5.03 -3.63
C PRO A 58 -0.44 5.26 -2.82
N CYS A 59 -0.32 5.33 -1.50
CA CYS A 59 -1.49 5.44 -0.63
C CYS A 59 -2.32 6.71 -0.86
N PRO A 60 -3.64 6.68 -0.55
CA PRO A 60 -4.55 7.81 -0.70
C PRO A 60 -3.99 9.16 -0.22
N PRO A 61 -3.41 9.27 1.00
CA PRO A 61 -2.96 10.57 1.47
C PRO A 61 -1.73 11.10 0.72
N ILE A 62 -0.91 10.24 0.10
CA ILE A 62 0.17 10.69 -0.80
C ILE A 62 -0.39 11.20 -2.13
N GLN A 63 -1.44 10.57 -2.65
CA GLN A 63 -2.11 11.06 -3.87
C GLN A 63 -2.81 12.41 -3.64
N GLU A 64 -3.41 12.61 -2.46
CA GLU A 64 -4.13 13.84 -2.14
C GLU A 64 -3.22 14.98 -1.66
N ARG A 65 -2.26 14.70 -0.78
CA ARG A 65 -1.44 15.71 -0.09
C ARG A 65 0.05 15.65 -0.43
N GLY A 66 0.48 14.72 -1.29
CA GLY A 66 1.89 14.48 -1.61
C GLY A 66 2.65 13.75 -0.50
N LYS A 67 3.98 13.68 -0.61
CA LYS A 67 4.85 12.94 0.34
C LYS A 67 4.71 13.35 1.83
N GLY A 68 4.09 14.49 2.14
CA GLY A 68 3.80 14.94 3.50
C GLY A 68 2.49 14.44 4.11
N GLY A 69 1.65 13.70 3.37
CA GLY A 69 0.39 13.13 3.88
C GLY A 69 0.50 11.73 4.48
N CYS A 70 1.65 11.07 4.29
CA CYS A 70 1.92 9.69 4.71
C CYS A 70 1.99 9.64 6.25
N CYS A 71 1.13 8.83 6.89
CA CYS A 71 0.90 8.72 8.35
C CYS A 71 2.19 8.63 9.20
N GLY A 72 2.79 9.77 9.48
CA GLY A 72 4.09 9.87 10.13
C GLY A 72 4.42 11.27 10.64
N SER A 73 3.42 11.95 11.22
CA SER A 73 3.50 12.94 12.31
C SER A 73 2.15 13.60 12.53
#